data_AF-A0A0I9S7G2-F1
#
_entry.id   AF-A0A0I9S7G2-F1
#
_cell.length_a   1.000
_cell.length_b   1.000
_cell.length_c   1.000
_cell.angle_alpha   90.00
_cell.angle_beta   90.00
_cell.angle_gamma   90.00
#
_symmetry.space_group_name_H-M   'P 1'
#
loop_
_entity.id
_entity.type
_entity.pdbx_description
1 polymer ?
#
loop_
_entity_poly.entity_id
_entity_poly.type
_entity_poly.pdbx_seq_one_letter_code
_entity_poly.pdbx_strand_id
1 'polypeptide(L)'
;MLFDLKNEYQIPKFKEYVNKLFSERAVVEVKKKLPNRTLAQNSYLHLLLGYFGSEYGCSLDEAKIDFYKRTCNRDLFERKAVNKKGKEVTYLRSSAELTTGEMTLSIDRFRNWSASVAGIYLPAANEHQMLIYAQQEIQRNQEFI
;
A
#
# COMPACT_ATOMS: atom_id res chain seq x y z
N MET A 1 10.84 -9.13 -9.22
CA MET A 1 9.51 -9.70 -9.50
C MET A 1 9.10 -10.67 -8.40
N LEU A 2 7.90 -10.54 -7.85
CA LEU A 2 7.33 -11.45 -6.86
C LEU A 2 6.41 -12.47 -7.53
N PHE A 3 6.53 -13.76 -7.19
CA PHE A 3 5.68 -14.82 -7.70
C PHE A 3 4.99 -15.57 -6.54
N ASP A 4 3.70 -15.84 -6.67
CA ASP A 4 2.96 -16.73 -5.78
C ASP A 4 2.84 -18.12 -6.39
N LEU A 5 3.65 -19.08 -5.92
CA LEU A 5 3.63 -20.45 -6.42
C LEU A 5 2.45 -21.28 -5.90
N LYS A 6 1.59 -20.73 -5.00
CA LYS A 6 0.28 -21.32 -4.74
C LYS A 6 -0.72 -21.04 -5.86
N ASN A 7 -0.46 -19.99 -6.66
CA ASN A 7 -1.23 -19.69 -7.84
C ASN A 7 -0.65 -20.47 -9.03
N GLU A 8 -1.36 -21.50 -9.49
CA GLU A 8 -0.91 -22.40 -10.55
C GLU A 8 -0.59 -21.65 -11.86
N TYR A 9 -1.28 -20.55 -12.15
CA TYR A 9 -1.04 -19.72 -13.34
C TYR A 9 0.30 -18.97 -13.29
N GLN A 10 0.88 -18.77 -12.11
CA GLN A 10 2.17 -18.11 -11.96
C GLN A 10 3.35 -19.09 -12.05
N ILE A 11 3.12 -20.41 -11.91
CA ILE A 11 4.18 -21.43 -11.95
C ILE A 11 4.90 -21.44 -13.31
N PRO A 12 4.21 -21.47 -14.47
CA PRO A 12 4.88 -21.42 -15.77
C PRO A 12 5.70 -20.13 -15.95
N LYS A 13 5.13 -18.97 -15.58
CA LYS A 13 5.80 -17.66 -15.68
C LYS A 13 7.06 -17.59 -14.82
N PHE A 14 6.99 -18.14 -13.61
CA PHE A 14 8.15 -18.24 -12.73
C PHE A 14 9.26 -19.10 -13.34
N LYS A 15 8.91 -20.28 -13.87
CA LYS A 15 9.90 -21.17 -14.51
C LYS A 15 10.55 -20.51 -15.73
N GLU A 16 9.77 -19.84 -16.57
CA GLU A 16 10.27 -19.10 -17.73
C GLU A 16 11.24 -17.99 -17.31
N TYR A 17 10.88 -17.20 -16.29
CA TYR A 17 11.72 -16.15 -15.75
C TYR A 17 13.04 -16.69 -15.18
N VAL A 18 12.99 -17.77 -14.39
CA VAL A 18 14.19 -18.41 -13.84
C VAL A 18 15.07 -18.99 -14.95
N ASN A 19 14.49 -19.65 -15.94
CA ASN A 19 15.23 -20.20 -17.08
C ASN A 19 15.94 -19.09 -17.87
N LYS A 20 15.29 -17.95 -18.09
CA LYS A 20 15.91 -16.78 -18.71
C LYS A 20 17.13 -16.31 -17.93
N LEU A 21 16.99 -16.07 -16.62
CA LEU A 21 18.10 -15.63 -15.75
C LEU A 21 19.25 -16.64 -15.73
N PHE A 22 18.92 -17.94 -15.76
CA PHE A 22 19.89 -19.02 -15.82
C PHE A 22 20.71 -18.98 -17.13
N SER A 23 20.05 -18.79 -18.27
CA SER A 23 20.69 -18.62 -19.58
C SER A 23 21.59 -17.38 -19.64
N GLU A 24 21.18 -16.29 -19.01
CA GLU A 24 21.95 -15.05 -18.90
C GLU A 24 23.17 -15.16 -17.97
N ARG A 25 23.33 -16.28 -17.25
CA ARG A 25 24.33 -16.45 -16.18
C ARG A 25 24.28 -15.31 -15.15
N ALA A 26 23.08 -14.79 -14.91
CA ALA A 26 22.88 -13.67 -13.99
C ALA A 26 23.20 -14.06 -12.54
N VAL A 27 23.69 -13.10 -11.76
CA VAL A 27 23.76 -13.24 -10.29
C VAL A 27 22.35 -13.08 -9.73
N VAL A 28 21.84 -14.09 -9.03
CA VAL A 28 20.45 -14.12 -8.53
C VAL A 28 20.39 -14.31 -7.02
N GLU A 29 19.43 -13.66 -6.37
CA GLU A 29 19.03 -13.94 -4.99
C GLU A 29 17.66 -14.65 -5.01
N VAL A 30 17.59 -15.85 -4.43
CA VAL A 30 16.33 -16.60 -4.28
C VAL A 30 15.99 -16.70 -2.81
N LYS A 31 14.85 -16.13 -2.42
CA LYS A 31 14.40 -16.13 -1.03
C LYS A 31 12.96 -16.62 -0.94
N LYS A 32 12.73 -17.66 -0.13
CA LYS A 32 11.38 -18.06 0.27
C LYS A 32 10.80 -16.98 1.17
N LYS A 33 9.78 -16.25 0.70
CA LYS A 33 8.98 -15.40 1.59
C LYS A 33 8.03 -16.28 2.40
N LEU A 34 8.22 -16.27 3.71
CA LEU A 34 7.23 -16.84 4.62
C LEU A 34 6.00 -15.93 4.64
N PRO A 35 4.78 -16.50 4.74
CA PRO A 35 3.59 -15.69 4.97
C PRO A 35 3.75 -14.99 6.32
N ASN A 36 3.92 -13.67 6.31
CA ASN A 36 3.76 -12.88 7.52
C ASN A 36 2.28 -12.99 7.90
N ARG A 37 1.96 -13.69 8.99
CA ARG A 37 0.58 -13.88 9.47
C ARG A 37 -0.19 -12.55 9.62
N THR A 38 0.52 -11.46 9.85
CA THR A 38 -0.01 -10.09 9.88
C THR A 38 1.12 -9.12 9.51
N LEU A 39 0.82 -8.15 8.64
CA LEU A 39 1.67 -6.99 8.45
C LEU A 39 1.59 -6.08 9.68
N ALA A 40 2.69 -5.43 10.05
CA ALA A 40 2.61 -4.30 10.97
C ALA A 40 1.66 -3.24 10.35
N GLN A 41 0.84 -2.59 11.18
CA GLN A 41 -0.21 -1.67 10.68
C GLN A 41 0.32 -0.61 9.71
N ASN A 42 1.52 -0.07 9.98
CA ASN A 42 2.18 0.88 9.08
C ASN A 42 2.56 0.28 7.73
N SER A 43 3.08 -0.96 7.71
CA SER A 43 3.40 -1.67 6.46
C SER A 43 2.13 -2.00 5.67
N TYR A 44 1.06 -2.36 6.38
CA TYR A 44 -0.24 -2.61 5.77
C TYR A 44 -0.83 -1.35 5.14
N LEU A 45 -0.86 -0.23 5.88
CA LEU A 45 -1.30 1.06 5.35
C LEU A 45 -0.49 1.46 4.10
N HIS A 46 0.84 1.35 4.16
CA HIS A 46 1.69 1.67 3.01
C HIS A 46 1.37 0.83 1.77
N LEU A 47 1.10 -0.46 1.95
CA LEU A 47 0.66 -1.34 0.87
C LEU A 47 -0.68 -0.88 0.28
N LEU A 48 -1.66 -0.56 1.12
CA LEU A 48 -2.97 -0.10 0.65
C LEU A 48 -2.87 1.23 -0.11
N LEU A 49 -2.07 2.17 0.37
CA LEU A 49 -1.85 3.45 -0.31
C LEU A 49 -1.21 3.26 -1.69
N GLY A 50 -0.20 2.39 -1.78
CA GLY A 50 0.45 2.09 -3.06
C GLY A 50 -0.50 1.41 -4.02
N TYR A 51 -1.30 0.46 -3.53
CA TYR A 51 -2.26 -0.26 -4.35
C TYR A 51 -3.39 0.66 -4.84
N PHE A 52 -3.96 1.47 -3.94
CA PHE A 52 -4.92 2.49 -4.30
C PHE A 52 -4.36 3.45 -5.35
N GLY A 53 -3.16 3.98 -5.16
CA GLY A 53 -2.55 4.89 -6.13
C GLY A 53 -2.33 4.23 -7.50
N SER A 54 -1.99 2.94 -7.51
CA SER A 54 -1.81 2.16 -8.74
C SER A 54 -3.12 1.98 -9.51
N GLU A 55 -4.22 1.69 -8.82
CA GLU A 55 -5.56 1.51 -9.44
C GLU A 55 -6.22 2.84 -9.79
N TYR A 56 -6.07 3.85 -8.94
CA TYR A 56 -6.68 5.17 -9.12
C TYR A 56 -5.90 6.05 -10.12
N GLY A 57 -4.63 5.73 -10.37
CA GLY A 57 -3.76 6.50 -11.26
C GLY A 57 -3.19 7.77 -10.60
N CYS A 58 -2.87 7.72 -9.30
CA CYS A 58 -2.24 8.83 -8.58
C CYS A 58 -0.95 8.39 -7.89
N SER A 59 -0.12 9.37 -7.52
CA SER A 59 1.09 9.11 -6.74
C SER A 59 0.76 8.59 -5.33
N LEU A 60 1.75 7.95 -4.70
CA LEU A 60 1.64 7.50 -3.31
C LEU A 60 1.38 8.67 -2.35
N ASP A 61 1.98 9.83 -2.61
CA ASP A 61 1.82 11.02 -1.79
C ASP A 61 0.44 11.65 -1.95
N GLU A 62 -0.13 11.68 -3.16
CA GLU A 62 -1.51 12.10 -3.38
C GLU A 62 -2.50 11.15 -2.69
N ALA A 63 -2.32 9.83 -2.86
CA ALA A 63 -3.09 8.80 -2.15
C ALA A 63 -3.09 9.06 -0.64
N LYS A 64 -1.91 9.39 -0.09
CA LYS A 64 -1.71 9.62 1.34
C LYS A 64 -2.32 10.94 1.82
N ILE A 65 -2.07 12.04 1.13
CA ILE A 65 -2.45 13.38 1.60
C ILE A 65 -3.91 13.68 1.30
N ASP A 66 -4.34 13.50 0.06
CA ASP A 66 -5.65 13.97 -0.38
C ASP A 66 -6.75 12.97 -0.04
N PHE A 67 -6.52 11.68 -0.27
CA PHE A 67 -7.53 10.66 -0.02
C PHE A 67 -7.47 10.15 1.42
N TYR A 68 -6.34 9.60 1.85
CA TYR A 68 -6.24 8.96 3.15
C TYR A 68 -6.37 9.96 4.32
N LYS A 69 -5.62 11.07 4.30
CA LYS A 69 -5.64 12.05 5.40
C LYS A 69 -6.80 13.04 5.30
N ARG A 70 -6.94 13.77 4.18
CA ARG A 70 -7.90 14.87 4.06
C ARG A 70 -9.34 14.41 3.84
N THR A 71 -9.54 13.38 3.02
CA THR A 71 -10.89 12.90 2.69
C THR A 71 -11.41 11.93 3.75
N CYS A 72 -10.64 10.88 4.06
CA CYS A 72 -11.14 9.80 4.93
C CYS A 72 -10.97 10.09 6.42
N ASN A 73 -9.97 10.87 6.82
CA ASN A 73 -9.50 10.92 8.22
C ASN A 73 -9.18 12.34 8.70
N ARG A 74 -9.91 13.34 8.21
CA ARG A 74 -9.64 14.76 8.46
C ARG A 74 -9.53 15.08 9.94
N ASP A 75 -10.46 14.60 10.74
CA ASP A 75 -10.52 14.73 12.20
C ASP A 75 -9.28 14.14 12.90
N LEU A 76 -8.76 13.03 12.38
CA LEU A 76 -7.59 12.37 12.95
C LEU A 76 -6.28 13.08 12.59
N PHE A 77 -6.20 13.79 11.46
CA PHE A 77 -4.92 14.35 10.97
C PHE A 77 -4.82 15.87 11.01
N GLU A 78 -5.92 16.60 10.84
CA GLU A 78 -5.90 18.06 10.75
C GLU A 78 -5.69 18.70 12.12
N ARG A 79 -4.70 19.57 12.23
CA ARG A 79 -4.36 20.31 13.45
C ARG A 79 -4.17 21.78 13.12
N LYS A 80 -4.43 22.64 14.10
CA LYS A 80 -4.17 24.08 14.02
C LYS A 80 -2.97 24.41 14.88
N ALA A 81 -2.03 25.18 14.34
CA ALA A 81 -0.92 25.76 15.07
C ALA A 81 -0.75 27.22 14.69
N VAL A 82 -0.14 28.00 15.57
CA VAL A 82 0.25 29.38 15.28
C VAL A 82 1.66 29.35 14.69
N ASN A 83 1.83 29.89 13.48
CA ASN A 83 3.15 29.97 12.86
C ASN A 83 4.03 31.03 13.54
N LYS A 84 5.31 31.08 13.18
CA LYS A 84 6.28 32.06 13.71
C LYS A 84 5.89 33.53 13.49
N LYS A 85 4.89 33.80 12.64
CA LYS A 85 4.34 35.13 12.33
C LYS A 85 3.01 35.41 13.05
N GLY A 86 2.62 34.59 14.03
CA GLY A 86 1.37 34.78 14.78
C GLY A 86 0.09 34.44 14.02
N LYS A 87 0.18 33.83 12.82
CA LYS A 87 -1.00 33.43 12.04
C LYS A 87 -1.37 31.98 12.32
N GLU A 88 -2.66 31.71 12.50
CA GLU A 88 -3.18 30.34 12.54
C GLU A 88 -2.94 29.67 11.18
N VAL A 89 -2.31 28.50 11.22
CA VAL A 89 -2.08 27.64 10.07
C VAL A 89 -2.61 26.25 10.38
N THR A 90 -3.27 25.66 9.39
CA THR A 90 -3.74 24.28 9.45
C THR A 90 -2.67 23.38 8.86
N TYR A 91 -2.31 22.31 9.56
CA TYR A 91 -1.34 21.31 9.10
C TYR A 91 -1.86 19.89 9.33
N LEU A 92 -1.26 18.93 8.64
CA LEU A 92 -1.55 17.51 8.82
C LEU A 92 -0.46 16.87 9.66
N ARG A 93 -0.82 16.27 10.80
CA ARG A 93 0.14 15.53 11.62
C ARG A 93 0.64 14.24 10.95
N SER A 94 1.74 13.68 11.46
CA SER A 94 2.29 12.42 10.94
C SER A 94 1.40 11.23 11.30
N SER A 95 1.35 10.21 10.44
CA SER A 95 0.73 8.92 10.78
C SER A 95 1.47 8.18 11.89
N ALA A 96 2.75 8.51 12.12
CA ALA A 96 3.53 7.99 13.23
C ALA A 96 3.06 8.50 14.61
N GLU A 97 2.27 9.57 14.63
CA GLU A 97 1.70 10.14 15.87
C GLU A 97 0.32 9.56 16.20
N LEU A 98 -0.20 8.63 15.40
CA LEU A 98 -1.44 7.93 15.70
C LEU A 98 -1.20 6.83 16.75
N THR A 99 -2.15 6.70 17.67
CA THR A 99 -2.29 5.50 18.49
C THR A 99 -2.66 4.29 17.62
N THR A 100 -2.44 3.08 18.14
CA THR A 100 -2.87 1.83 17.49
C THR A 100 -4.36 1.80 17.19
N GLY A 101 -5.19 2.37 18.07
CA GLY A 101 -6.64 2.47 17.88
C GLY A 101 -7.00 3.44 16.75
N GLU A 102 -6.40 4.63 16.74
CA GLU A 102 -6.60 5.61 15.66
C GLU A 102 -6.13 5.07 14.31
N MET A 103 -5.00 4.34 14.28
CA MET A 103 -4.49 3.71 13.06
C MET A 103 -5.44 2.64 12.51
N THR A 104 -6.02 1.82 13.39
CA THR A 104 -6.99 0.80 12.98
C THR A 104 -8.22 1.47 12.37
N LEU A 105 -8.78 2.46 13.07
CA LEU A 105 -9.93 3.22 12.61
C LEU A 105 -9.65 3.93 11.28
N SER A 106 -8.48 4.53 11.13
CA SER A 106 -8.15 5.29 9.92
C SER A 106 -7.97 4.40 8.69
N ILE A 107 -7.44 3.19 8.88
CA ILE A 107 -7.35 2.18 7.83
C ILE A 107 -8.74 1.67 7.44
N ASP A 108 -9.61 1.37 8.40
CA ASP A 108 -10.97 0.89 8.11
C ASP A 108 -11.79 1.95 7.37
N ARG A 109 -11.72 3.22 7.79
CA ARG A 109 -12.34 4.34 7.07
C ARG A 109 -11.86 4.44 5.64
N PHE A 110 -10.55 4.32 5.41
CA PHE A 110 -9.98 4.37 4.07
C PHE A 110 -10.45 3.21 3.19
N ARG A 111 -10.45 1.97 3.71
CA ARG A 111 -10.94 0.80 2.97
C ARG A 111 -12.42 0.94 2.60
N ASN A 112 -13.26 1.37 3.54
CA ASN A 112 -14.68 1.56 3.32
C ASN A 112 -14.95 2.67 2.29
N TRP A 113 -14.26 3.81 2.40
CA TRP A 113 -14.37 4.90 1.44
C TRP A 113 -13.89 4.49 0.05
N SER A 114 -12.75 3.80 -0.05
CA SER A 114 -12.20 3.33 -1.33
C SER A 114 -13.18 2.41 -2.05
N ALA A 115 -13.78 1.46 -1.33
CA ALA A 115 -14.74 0.53 -1.93
C ALA A 115 -16.06 1.21 -2.32
N SER A 116 -16.58 2.12 -1.49
CA SER A 116 -17.90 2.73 -1.70
C SER A 116 -17.91 3.93 -2.65
N VAL A 117 -16.82 4.70 -2.69
CA VAL A 117 -16.73 5.95 -3.46
C VAL A 117 -15.82 5.80 -4.66
N ALA A 118 -14.62 5.24 -4.48
CA ALA A 118 -13.66 5.08 -5.57
C ALA A 118 -13.86 3.78 -6.37
N GLY A 119 -14.70 2.85 -5.90
CA GLY A 119 -14.91 1.55 -6.53
C GLY A 119 -13.71 0.60 -6.48
N ILE A 120 -12.69 0.92 -5.66
CA ILE A 120 -11.44 0.16 -5.55
C ILE A 120 -11.47 -0.64 -4.25
N TYR A 121 -11.42 -1.97 -4.38
CA TYR A 121 -11.39 -2.86 -3.23
C TYR A 121 -10.00 -2.91 -2.59
N LEU A 122 -9.91 -2.51 -1.32
CA LEU A 122 -8.69 -2.61 -0.53
C LEU A 122 -8.73 -3.83 0.40
N PRO A 123 -7.82 -4.80 0.23
CA PRO A 123 -7.87 -6.09 0.93
C PRO A 123 -7.63 -5.94 2.43
N ALA A 124 -8.28 -6.77 3.23
CA ALA A 124 -8.07 -6.88 4.67
C ALA A 124 -6.70 -7.48 5.00
N ALA A 125 -6.23 -7.23 6.23
CA ALA A 125 -4.92 -7.71 6.69
C ALA A 125 -4.79 -9.25 6.69
N ASN A 126 -5.91 -9.98 6.76
CA ASN A 126 -5.94 -11.45 6.73
C ASN A 126 -6.06 -12.03 5.31
N GLU A 127 -6.35 -11.22 4.29
CA GLU A 127 -6.51 -11.66 2.90
C GLU A 127 -5.15 -11.76 2.17
N HIS A 128 -4.33 -12.71 2.62
CA HIS A 128 -2.93 -12.84 2.20
C HIS A 128 -2.72 -12.90 0.68
N GLN A 129 -3.59 -13.62 -0.04
CA GLN A 129 -3.50 -13.72 -1.51
C GLN A 129 -3.73 -12.36 -2.17
N MET A 130 -4.73 -11.60 -1.72
CA MET A 130 -5.01 -10.27 -2.25
C MET A 130 -3.91 -9.27 -1.87
N LEU A 131 -3.27 -9.42 -0.69
CA LEU A 131 -2.13 -8.60 -0.32
C LEU A 131 -0.90 -8.89 -1.22
N ILE A 132 -0.69 -10.13 -1.64
CA ILE A 132 0.35 -10.48 -2.60
C ILE A 132 0.02 -9.90 -3.98
N TYR A 133 -1.24 -10.02 -4.42
CA TYR A 133 -1.71 -9.42 -5.65
C TYR A 133 -1.47 -7.90 -5.67
N ALA A 134 -1.88 -7.19 -4.61
CA ALA A 134 -1.63 -5.77 -4.47
C ALA A 134 -0.14 -5.40 -4.57
N GLN A 135 0.75 -6.21 -3.98
CA GLN A 135 2.21 -6.01 -4.11
C GLN A 135 2.70 -6.20 -5.55
N GLN A 136 2.12 -7.16 -6.28
CA GLN A 136 2.46 -7.42 -7.68
C GLN A 136 2.00 -6.26 -8.58
N GLU A 137 0.79 -5.75 -8.38
CA GLU A 137 0.26 -4.62 -9.17
C GLU A 137 1.07 -3.34 -8.95
N ILE A 138 1.46 -3.04 -7.70
CA ILE A 138 2.35 -1.90 -7.42
C ILE A 138 3.68 -2.05 -8.15
N GLN A 139 4.28 -3.24 -8.16
CA GLN A 139 5.55 -3.48 -8.88
C GLN A 139 5.40 -3.31 -10.39
N ARG A 140 4.25 -3.71 -10.96
CA ARG A 140 3.99 -3.53 -12.40
C ARG A 140 3.86 -2.06 -12.74
N ASN A 141 3.15 -1.27 -11.94
CA ASN A 141 2.95 0.15 -12.21
C ASN A 141 4.21 1.00 -11.97
N GLN A 142 5.16 0.52 -11.15
CA GLN A 142 6.49 1.13 -11.06
C GLN A 142 7.29 1.08 -12.37
N GLU A 143 6.94 0.20 -13.32
CA GLU A 143 7.60 0.14 -14.63
C GLU A 143 7.02 1.19 -15.62
N PHE A 144 5.94 1.88 -15.25
CA PHE A 144 5.23 2.84 -16.11
C PHE A 144 5.24 4.30 -15.60
N ILE A 145 5.86 4.56 -14.44
CA ILE A 145 6.06 5.90 -13.84
C ILE A 145 7.56 6.19 -13.83
#